data_AF-A0A959KBB4-F1
#
_entry.id   AF-A0A959KBB4-F1
#
_cell.length_a   1.000
_cell.length_b   1.000
_cell.length_c   1.000
_cell.angle_alpha   90.00
_cell.angle_beta   90.00
_cell.angle_gamma   90.00
#
_symmetry.space_group_name_H-M   'P 1'
#
loop_
_entity.id
_entity.type
_entity.pdbx_description
1 polymer ?
#
loop_
_entity_poly.entity_id
_entity_poly.type
_entity_poly.pdbx_seq_one_letter_code
_entity_poly.pdbx_strand_id
1 'polypeptide(L)' 'MKVFHWIETITLIYLVGGFLFSLRFLFTLVNRMDERMQDASFPMRLLLLPGTIILWPWLWDRFRKSKSTNP' A
#
# COMPACT_ATOMS: atom_id res chain seq x y z
N MET A 1 -32.45 2.30 8.40
CA MET A 1 -31.28 1.54 7.89
C MET A 1 -30.33 2.44 7.08
N LYS A 2 -29.74 3.50 7.67
CA LYS A 2 -28.79 4.38 6.97
C LYS A 2 -27.32 4.06 7.27
N VAL A 3 -27.06 3.48 8.45
CA VAL A 3 -25.71 3.16 8.93
C VAL A 3 -25.04 2.04 8.11
N PHE A 4 -25.82 1.07 7.63
CA PHE A 4 -25.31 -0.07 6.86
C PHE A 4 -24.61 0.36 5.56
N HIS A 5 -25.24 1.26 4.80
CA HIS A 5 -24.67 1.76 3.54
C HIS A 5 -23.38 2.58 3.72
N TRP A 6 -23.24 3.26 4.86
CA TRP A 6 -22.06 4.09 5.12
C TRP A 6 -20.81 3.24 5.42
N ILE A 7 -20.97 2.19 6.20
CA ILE A 7 -19.90 1.22 6.50
C ILE A 7 -19.44 0.49 5.24
N GLU A 8 -20.39 0.08 4.40
CA GLU A 8 -20.10 -0.61 3.16
C GLU A 8 -19.31 0.28 2.19
N THR A 9 -19.70 1.55 2.08
CA THR A 9 -19.00 2.55 1.26
C THR A 9 -17.58 2.80 1.76
N ILE A 10 -17.39 2.96 3.07
CA ILE A 10 -16.06 3.15 3.67
C ILE A 10 -15.17 1.92 3.43
N THR A 11 -15.75 0.73 3.58
CA THR A 11 -15.03 -0.53 3.36
C THR A 11 -14.58 -0.65 1.90
N LEU A 12 -15.47 -0.34 0.95
CA LEU A 12 -15.14 -0.30 -0.48
C LEU A 12 -14.04 0.72 -0.79
N ILE A 13 -14.15 1.93 -0.27
CA ILE A 13 -13.14 2.98 -0.47
C ILE A 13 -11.78 2.54 0.09
N TYR A 14 -11.77 1.90 1.26
CA TYR A 14 -10.55 1.40 1.89
C TYR A 14 -9.91 0.26 1.07
N LEU A 15 -10.71 -0.68 0.58
CA LEU A 15 -10.26 -1.78 -0.28
C LEU A 15 -9.73 -1.28 -1.62
N VAL A 16 -10.47 -0.39 -2.28
CA VAL A 16 -10.07 0.21 -3.57
C VAL A 16 -8.82 1.06 -3.41
N GLY A 17 -8.73 1.85 -2.33
CA GLY A 17 -7.55 2.64 -1.99
C GLY A 17 -6.33 1.77 -1.73
N GLY A 18 -6.47 0.73 -0.90
CA GLY A 18 -5.43 -0.27 -0.65
C GLY A 18 -5.01 -1.00 -1.92
N PHE A 19 -5.94 -1.35 -2.80
CA PHE A 19 -5.66 -2.01 -4.07
C PHE A 19 -4.86 -1.11 -5.03
N LEU A 20 -5.31 0.13 -5.25
CA LEU A 20 -4.60 1.13 -6.07
C LEU A 20 -3.21 1.42 -5.52
N PHE A 21 -3.09 1.55 -4.19
CA PHE A 21 -1.82 1.79 -3.52
C PHE A 21 -0.87 0.61 -3.71
N SER A 22 -1.38 -0.61 -3.52
CA SER A 22 -0.60 -1.84 -3.67
C SER A 22 -0.12 -2.05 -5.12
N LEU A 23 -0.96 -1.72 -6.10
CA LEU A 23 -0.57 -1.70 -7.51
C LEU A 23 0.60 -0.73 -7.74
N ARG A 24 0.49 0.51 -7.23
CA ARG A 24 1.56 1.50 -7.35
C ARG A 24 2.82 1.10 -6.57
N PHE A 25 2.65 0.40 -5.46
CA PHE A 25 3.72 -0.10 -4.60
C PHE A 25 4.56 -1.19 -5.28
N LEU A 26 3.90 -2.12 -5.96
CA LEU A 26 4.54 -3.15 -6.78
C LEU A 26 5.48 -2.58 -7.83
N PHE A 27 5.04 -1.52 -8.53
CA PHE A 27 5.83 -0.90 -9.60
C PHE A 27 6.89 0.09 -9.09
N THR A 28 6.55 0.89 -8.08
CA THR A 28 7.39 2.03 -7.67
C THR A 28 8.19 1.76 -6.40
N LEU A 29 7.61 1.00 -5.46
CA LEU A 29 8.18 0.89 -4.12
C LEU A 29 9.03 -0.33 -3.87
N VAL A 30 8.67 -1.47 -4.44
CA VAL A 30 9.53 -2.66 -4.39
C VAL A 30 10.93 -2.35 -4.95
N ASN A 31 10.99 -1.58 -6.04
CA ASN A 31 12.27 -1.18 -6.63
C ASN A 31 13.06 -0.15 -5.79
N ARG A 32 12.40 0.58 -4.88
CA ARG A 32 12.98 1.70 -4.15
C ARG A 32 13.26 1.41 -2.67
N MET A 33 12.54 0.47 -2.06
CA MET A 33 12.74 0.10 -0.65
C MET A 33 13.86 -0.90 -0.46
N ASP A 34 14.15 -1.75 -1.44
CA ASP A 34 15.18 -2.77 -1.27
C ASP A 34 15.79 -3.14 -2.62
N GLU A 35 17.03 -2.71 -2.85
CA GLU A 35 17.84 -3.18 -3.99
C GLU A 35 17.96 -4.71 -3.96
N ARG A 36 17.84 -5.34 -2.77
CA ARG A 36 17.81 -6.81 -2.62
C ARG A 36 16.52 -7.47 -3.12
N MET A 37 15.42 -6.71 -3.25
CA MET A 37 14.17 -7.21 -3.83
C MET A 37 14.04 -6.96 -5.33
N GLN A 38 15.02 -6.29 -5.96
CA GLN A 38 15.06 -6.20 -7.42
C GLN A 38 15.27 -7.57 -8.07
N ASP A 39 16.07 -8.43 -7.46
CA ASP A 39 16.26 -9.85 -7.85
C ASP A 39 15.14 -10.79 -7.36
N ALA A 40 14.23 -10.32 -6.51
CA ALA A 40 13.18 -11.17 -5.97
C ALA A 40 12.11 -11.48 -7.04
N SER A 41 11.95 -12.77 -7.33
CA SER A 41 10.96 -13.29 -8.28
C SER A 41 9.55 -12.77 -7.99
N PHE A 42 8.77 -12.52 -9.05
CA PHE A 42 7.39 -12.01 -9.03
C PHE A 42 6.47 -12.58 -7.92
N PRO A 43 6.45 -13.89 -7.60
CA PRO A 43 5.68 -14.43 -6.47
C PRO A 43 6.09 -13.89 -5.08
N MET A 44 7.36 -13.54 -4.87
CA MET A 44 7.85 -12.95 -3.63
C MET A 44 7.29 -11.53 -3.44
N ARG A 45 7.20 -10.76 -4.53
CA ARG A 45 6.54 -9.45 -4.56
C ARG A 45 5.05 -9.57 -4.30
N LEU A 46 4.42 -10.64 -4.80
CA LEU A 46 3.01 -10.97 -4.54
C LEU A 46 2.77 -11.30 -3.05
N LEU A 47 3.74 -11.88 -2.35
CA LEU A 47 3.67 -12.16 -0.92
C LEU A 47 3.67 -10.88 -0.06
N LEU A 48 4.21 -9.78 -0.58
CA LEU A 48 4.20 -8.46 0.05
C LEU A 48 2.91 -7.68 -0.20
N LEU A 49 2.14 -8.02 -1.25
CA LEU A 49 0.83 -7.42 -1.53
C LEU A 49 -0.14 -7.46 -0.34
N PRO A 50 -0.39 -8.60 0.33
CA PRO A 50 -1.35 -8.66 1.43
C PRO A 50 -0.94 -7.74 2.59
N GLY A 51 0.36 -7.72 2.94
CA GLY A 51 0.89 -6.79 3.94
C GLY A 51 0.75 -5.34 3.50
N THR A 52 0.98 -5.04 2.22
CA THR A 52 0.86 -3.69 1.67
C THR A 52 -0.59 -3.19 1.64
N ILE A 53 -1.55 -4.05 1.31
CA ILE A 53 -2.98 -3.72 1.32
C ILE A 53 -3.46 -3.46 2.74
N ILE A 54 -2.99 -4.22 3.73
CA ILE A 54 -3.35 -4.02 5.13
C ILE A 54 -2.71 -2.74 5.69
N LEU A 55 -1.42 -2.54 5.44
CA LEU A 55 -0.63 -1.42 5.96
C LEU A 55 -0.63 -0.18 5.06
N TRP A 56 -1.46 -0.11 4.01
CA TRP A 56 -1.48 1.02 3.09
C TRP A 56 -1.64 2.41 3.75
N PRO A 57 -2.44 2.62 4.82
CA PRO A 57 -2.59 3.95 5.40
C PRO A 57 -1.34 4.33 6.20
N TRP A 58 -0.71 3.35 6.85
CA TRP A 58 0.52 3.52 7.60
C TRP A 58 1.71 3.78 6.67
N LEU A 59 1.79 3.03 5.56
CA LEU A 59 2.76 3.27 4.49
C LEU A 59 2.58 4.67 3.89
N TRP A 60 1.34 5.11 3.66
CA TRP A 60 1.06 6.47 3.21
C TRP A 60 1.57 7.54 4.18
N ASP A 61 1.32 7.39 5.50
CA ASP A 61 1.85 8.31 6.51
C ASP A 61 3.39 8.30 6.54
N ARG A 62 3.99 7.10 6.44
CA ARG A 62 5.44 6.94 6.39
C ARG A 62 6.04 7.63 5.15
N PHE A 63 5.38 7.57 4.00
CA PHE A 63 5.78 8.30 2.79
C PHE A 63 5.77 9.81 2.99
N ARG A 64 4.75 10.34 3.66
CA ARG A 64 4.65 11.77 3.96
C ARG A 64 5.75 12.21 4.92
N LYS A 65 6.02 11.44 5.97
CA LYS A 65 7.11 11.73 6.92
C LYS A 65 8.49 11.61 6.32
N SER A 66 8.71 10.65 5.42
CA SER A 66 9.99 10.49 4.72
C SER A 66 10.38 11.72 3.88
N LYS A 67 9.42 12.55 3.45
CA LYS A 67 9.72 13.83 2.78
C LYS A 67 10.03 14.98 3.75
N SER A 68 9.74 14.84 5.04
CA SER A 68 9.94 15.87 6.06
C SER A 68 11.32 15.80 6.73
N THR A 69 12.12 14.77 6.44
CA THR A 69 13.50 14.65 6.93
C THR A 69 14.46 14.72 5.73
N ASN A 70 14.43 15.87 5.06
CA ASN A 70 15.58 16.38 4.32
C ASN A 70 15.94 17.71 5.01
N PRO A 71 17.20 17.94 5.41
CA PRO A 71 17.65 19.00 6.31
C PRO A 71 17.36 20.42 5.80
#